data_AF-A0A1X0ZGI8-F1
#
_entry.id   AF-A0A1X0ZGI8-F1
#
_cell.length_a   1.000
_cell.length_b   1.000
_cell.length_c   1.000
_cell.angle_alpha   90.00
_cell.angle_beta   90.00
_cell.angle_gamma   90.00
#
_symmetry.space_group_name_H-M   'P 1'
#
loop_
_entity.id
_entity.type
_entity.pdbx_description
1 polymer ?
#
loop_
_entity_poly.entity_id
_entity_poly.type
_entity_poly.pdbx_seq_one_letter_code
_entity_poly.pdbx_strand_id
1 'polypeptide(L)'
;MHQVGKKRSRLRARRQVAIALASIACALTAWPGFTFASTWEKIRISGSGASGWQPVVCSQGQGWQSCEMPVTITLTAAPPTIPANGSYTTITATITDYYGVSIGAGTQVTWKTSLGTLSAPTSETDENGVAKVSLQSVPVIGDAIVTATSSDGGAAAMYIPFTDNWIAIASLFTAWANNGAPYNCSAWLPATSTVNAGVAFTQSATCNQAQLAYRQDREQSTTTGAIRNVGNPVPLSQIINVTIQQTAIGTMQPPKPTNPWSQCRYSETYDGSEGGSGFYMWSIAANGKTGAITWNTFMITTLFEPGDITQYTFEGVTYYRGPLRGSTSGSPNYEVCR
;
A
#
# COMPACT_ATOMS: atom_id res chain seq x y z
N MET A 1 -96.23 74.35 56.79
CA MET A 1 -95.97 75.13 55.54
C MET A 1 -95.00 74.31 54.68
N HIS A 2 -95.05 74.40 53.34
CA HIS A 2 -94.26 73.58 52.38
C HIS A 2 -94.54 72.05 52.50
N GLN A 3 -95.17 71.31 51.58
CA GLN A 3 -95.55 71.47 50.16
C GLN A 3 -94.42 71.31 49.10
N VAL A 4 -94.73 70.52 48.05
CA VAL A 4 -93.99 70.19 46.81
C VAL A 4 -92.66 69.40 46.95
N GLY A 5 -92.33 68.38 46.13
CA GLY A 5 -93.15 67.58 45.20
C GLY A 5 -92.43 66.93 43.98
N LYS A 6 -93.06 65.88 43.39
CA LYS A 6 -92.95 65.35 42.00
C LYS A 6 -91.57 64.90 41.41
N LYS A 7 -91.42 63.58 41.18
CA LYS A 7 -91.35 62.85 39.87
C LYS A 7 -91.01 61.36 40.16
N ARG A 8 -91.61 60.27 39.62
CA ARG A 8 -92.34 59.86 38.38
C ARG A 8 -91.51 59.30 37.20
N SER A 9 -91.24 58.00 37.26
CA SER A 9 -91.20 56.99 36.16
C SER A 9 -91.25 55.59 36.83
N ARG A 10 -92.04 54.55 36.50
CA ARG A 10 -92.78 54.06 35.31
C ARG A 10 -91.86 53.80 34.10
N LEU A 11 -91.74 52.60 33.49
CA LEU A 11 -92.40 51.26 33.58
C LEU A 11 -91.29 50.18 33.32
N ARG A 12 -91.40 48.84 33.27
CA ARG A 12 -92.46 47.77 33.29
C ARG A 12 -91.71 46.45 33.68
N ALA A 13 -92.14 45.43 34.44
CA ALA A 13 -93.40 45.00 35.09
C ALA A 13 -94.16 43.77 34.50
N ARG A 14 -93.50 42.59 34.33
CA ARG A 14 -94.09 41.20 34.33
C ARG A 14 -92.98 40.19 34.77
N ARG A 15 -93.12 39.37 35.82
CA ARG A 15 -94.03 38.20 36.06
C ARG A 15 -93.66 37.02 35.13
N GLN A 16 -93.48 35.76 35.55
CA GLN A 16 -94.06 34.92 36.64
C GLN A 16 -92.99 33.88 37.14
N VAL A 17 -93.09 33.08 38.24
CA VAL A 17 -94.04 32.96 39.39
C VAL A 17 -93.30 32.35 40.63
N ALA A 18 -93.94 32.38 41.81
CA ALA A 18 -93.49 31.83 43.12
C ALA A 18 -93.31 30.27 43.13
N ILE A 19 -92.91 29.53 44.18
CA ILE A 19 -93.27 29.48 45.63
C ILE A 19 -92.03 28.83 46.34
N ALA A 20 -91.35 29.36 47.37
CA ALA A 20 -91.68 29.90 48.70
C ALA A 20 -91.66 28.88 49.89
N LEU A 21 -90.73 29.10 50.85
CA LEU A 21 -90.71 28.69 52.27
C LEU A 21 -90.65 27.16 52.59
N ALA A 22 -90.06 26.67 53.70
CA ALA A 22 -89.48 27.31 54.89
C ALA A 22 -88.23 26.58 55.43
N SER A 23 -87.60 27.11 56.48
CA SER A 23 -86.32 26.66 57.07
C SER A 23 -86.44 25.44 58.00
N ILE A 24 -85.41 24.58 57.99
CA ILE A 24 -84.96 23.81 59.17
C ILE A 24 -83.44 24.02 59.28
N ALA A 25 -82.94 24.28 60.49
CA ALA A 25 -81.53 24.44 60.77
C ALA A 25 -81.00 23.26 61.60
N CYS A 26 -79.88 22.68 61.19
CA CYS A 26 -79.00 21.89 62.05
C CYS A 26 -77.56 22.09 61.57
N ALA A 27 -76.63 22.33 62.49
CA ALA A 27 -75.26 22.71 62.15
C ALA A 27 -74.30 21.52 62.29
N LEU A 28 -73.50 21.25 61.25
CA LEU A 28 -72.33 20.36 61.33
C LEU A 28 -71.21 20.90 60.44
N THR A 29 -70.11 21.29 61.09
CA THR A 29 -68.70 21.37 60.63
C THR A 29 -68.42 21.65 59.15
N ALA A 30 -67.76 22.77 58.87
CA ALA A 30 -67.08 22.99 57.59
C ALA A 30 -65.99 21.94 57.34
N TRP A 31 -65.98 21.37 56.14
CA TRP A 31 -64.89 20.59 55.54
C TRP A 31 -64.47 21.27 54.23
N PRO A 32 -63.23 21.09 53.75
CA PRO A 32 -62.66 21.93 52.69
C PRO A 32 -63.43 21.83 51.37
N GLY A 33 -63.41 22.92 50.61
CA GLY A 33 -64.07 22.96 49.30
C GLY A 33 -63.49 21.93 48.34
N PHE A 34 -64.37 21.24 47.61
CA PHE A 34 -63.96 20.34 46.52
C PHE A 34 -63.30 21.16 45.40
N THR A 35 -61.98 21.24 45.43
CA THR A 35 -61.19 21.59 44.25
C THR A 35 -61.34 20.45 43.23
N PHE A 36 -62.20 20.65 42.23
CA PHE A 36 -62.24 19.78 41.07
C PHE A 36 -60.82 19.68 40.48
N ALA A 37 -60.32 18.46 40.30
CA ALA A 37 -59.02 18.25 39.70
C ALA A 37 -59.00 18.87 38.29
N SER A 38 -58.06 19.79 38.06
CA SER A 38 -57.82 20.36 36.74
C SER A 38 -57.35 19.27 35.78
N THR A 39 -57.91 19.28 34.57
CA THR A 39 -57.46 18.49 33.39
C THR A 39 -57.31 16.98 33.62
N TRP A 40 -58.35 16.23 33.25
CA TRP A 40 -58.22 14.80 32.95
C TRP A 40 -57.47 14.62 31.63
N GLU A 41 -56.23 14.13 31.67
CA GLU A 41 -55.51 13.70 30.46
C GLU A 41 -55.85 12.26 30.08
N LYS A 42 -55.62 11.90 28.82
CA LYS A 42 -55.90 10.55 28.31
C LYS A 42 -54.71 9.64 28.57
N ILE A 43 -54.89 8.61 29.39
CA ILE A 43 -54.00 7.44 29.37
C ILE A 43 -54.14 6.79 27.99
N ARG A 44 -53.06 6.73 27.20
CA ARG A 44 -53.02 5.93 25.97
C ARG A 44 -52.81 4.47 26.34
N ILE A 45 -53.88 3.68 26.30
CA ILE A 45 -53.81 2.22 26.36
C ILE A 45 -53.68 1.71 24.93
N SER A 46 -52.47 1.34 24.51
CA SER A 46 -52.16 0.98 23.12
C SER A 46 -52.48 -0.49 22.83
N GLY A 47 -53.75 -0.80 22.57
CA GLY A 47 -54.16 -2.15 22.16
C GLY A 47 -55.66 -2.29 21.85
N SER A 48 -55.99 -3.15 20.88
CA SER A 48 -57.38 -3.42 20.47
C SER A 48 -58.11 -4.30 21.50
N GLY A 49 -58.59 -3.70 22.58
CA GLY A 49 -59.43 -4.39 23.57
C GLY A 49 -59.79 -3.62 24.84
N ALA A 50 -59.03 -2.58 25.20
CA ALA A 50 -59.20 -1.86 26.46
C ALA A 50 -59.91 -0.49 26.30
N SER A 51 -61.23 -0.51 26.12
CA SER A 51 -62.07 0.70 26.15
C SER A 51 -62.59 1.00 27.56
N GLY A 52 -61.81 1.69 28.38
CA GLY A 52 -62.26 2.15 29.70
C GLY A 52 -61.24 2.97 30.48
N TRP A 53 -61.72 3.73 31.47
CA TRP A 53 -60.86 4.37 32.46
C TRP A 53 -60.56 3.36 33.58
N GLN A 54 -59.30 2.90 33.69
CA GLN A 54 -58.82 2.21 34.89
C GLN A 54 -57.88 3.12 35.67
N PRO A 55 -58.08 3.31 36.99
CA PRO A 55 -57.16 4.08 37.80
C PRO A 55 -55.90 3.26 38.09
N VAL A 56 -54.75 3.73 37.61
CA VAL A 56 -53.45 3.22 38.08
C VAL A 56 -53.20 3.85 39.45
N VAL A 57 -53.25 3.05 40.52
CA VAL A 57 -53.20 3.55 41.90
C VAL A 57 -51.84 3.25 42.54
N CYS A 58 -51.00 4.27 42.67
CA CYS A 58 -49.73 4.21 43.39
C CYS A 58 -49.88 4.92 44.74
N SER A 59 -49.95 4.15 45.84
CA SER A 59 -50.20 4.70 47.18
C SER A 59 -48.92 5.24 47.84
N GLN A 60 -48.80 6.57 47.92
CA GLN A 60 -47.90 7.27 48.84
C GLN A 60 -48.64 8.42 49.55
N GLY A 61 -49.40 8.06 50.58
CA GLY A 61 -49.80 8.98 51.65
C GLY A 61 -51.00 9.91 51.42
N GLN A 62 -51.00 10.77 50.39
CA GLN A 62 -51.90 11.93 50.32
C GLN A 62 -52.46 12.25 48.91
N GLY A 63 -53.43 11.46 48.44
CA GLY A 63 -54.31 11.83 47.31
C GLY A 63 -54.17 11.00 46.04
N TRP A 64 -54.97 11.33 45.03
CA TRP A 64 -54.92 10.71 43.70
C TRP A 64 -53.83 11.35 42.85
N GLN A 65 -52.87 10.55 42.39
CA GLN A 65 -51.91 10.94 41.35
C GLN A 65 -52.00 9.94 40.21
N SER A 66 -51.94 10.42 38.96
CA SER A 66 -51.77 9.54 37.81
C SER A 66 -50.35 8.97 37.86
N CYS A 67 -50.22 7.65 37.90
CA CYS A 67 -48.90 7.04 37.74
C CYS A 67 -48.51 7.13 36.26
N GLU A 68 -47.54 7.97 35.92
CA GLU A 68 -46.84 7.84 34.65
C GLU A 68 -46.22 6.44 34.60
N MET A 69 -46.73 5.59 33.70
CA MET A 69 -46.14 4.28 33.41
C MET A 69 -45.07 4.51 32.34
N PRO A 70 -43.77 4.50 32.68
CA PRO A 70 -42.73 4.97 31.78
C PRO A 70 -42.61 4.04 30.56
N VAL A 71 -42.67 4.63 29.37
CA VAL A 71 -42.43 3.89 28.13
C VAL A 71 -40.96 3.47 28.02
N THR A 72 -40.73 2.27 27.50
CA THR A 72 -39.39 1.72 27.27
C THR A 72 -38.97 2.04 25.84
N ILE A 73 -37.83 2.71 25.68
CA ILE A 73 -37.24 3.03 24.38
C ILE A 73 -36.08 2.05 24.13
N THR A 74 -36.15 1.29 23.04
CA THR A 74 -35.06 0.42 22.59
C THR A 74 -34.43 0.99 21.32
N LEU A 75 -33.10 1.11 21.30
CA LEU A 75 -32.34 1.69 20.19
C LEU A 75 -31.56 0.62 19.42
N THR A 76 -31.59 0.73 18.09
CA THR A 76 -30.74 -0.06 17.17
C THR A 76 -30.17 0.84 16.07
N ALA A 77 -28.94 0.57 15.65
CA ALA A 77 -28.26 1.30 14.58
C ALA A 77 -27.82 0.34 13.46
N ALA A 78 -28.08 0.71 12.21
CA ALA A 78 -27.76 -0.08 11.03
C ALA A 78 -27.01 0.77 9.99
N PRO A 79 -25.69 0.56 9.81
CA PRO A 79 -24.80 -0.30 10.59
C PRO A 79 -24.52 0.25 12.01
N PRO A 80 -24.08 -0.59 12.97
CA PRO A 80 -23.85 -0.19 14.37
C PRO A 80 -22.56 0.62 14.60
N THR A 81 -21.70 0.69 13.58
CA THR A 81 -20.43 1.43 13.56
C THR A 81 -20.24 1.99 12.16
N ILE A 82 -19.66 3.19 12.03
CA ILE A 82 -19.45 3.84 10.72
C ILE A 82 -18.07 4.48 10.60
N PRO A 83 -17.49 4.56 9.40
CA PRO A 83 -16.29 5.35 9.17
C PRO A 83 -16.48 6.84 9.49
N ALA A 84 -15.48 7.48 10.09
CA ALA A 84 -15.41 8.90 10.38
C ALA A 84 -15.08 9.74 9.12
N ASN A 85 -15.86 9.58 8.04
CA ASN A 85 -15.59 10.18 6.72
C ASN A 85 -16.82 10.77 6.02
N GLY A 86 -17.90 11.05 6.77
CA GLY A 86 -19.19 11.48 6.20
C GLY A 86 -20.15 10.34 5.85
N SER A 87 -19.82 9.11 6.25
CA SER A 87 -20.70 7.94 6.18
C SER A 87 -21.98 8.11 7.01
N TYR A 88 -23.01 7.31 6.71
CA TYR A 88 -24.31 7.36 7.36
C TYR A 88 -24.68 6.04 8.05
N THR A 89 -25.44 6.14 9.14
CA THR A 89 -26.20 5.03 9.73
C THR A 89 -27.67 5.41 9.91
N THR A 90 -28.57 4.41 9.91
CA THR A 90 -29.97 4.60 10.30
C THR A 90 -30.16 4.11 11.72
N ILE A 91 -30.66 5.00 12.58
CA ILE A 91 -31.00 4.72 13.97
C ILE A 91 -32.52 4.53 14.05
N THR A 92 -32.91 3.45 14.71
CA THR A 92 -34.31 3.04 14.90
C THR A 92 -34.60 2.96 16.39
N ALA A 93 -35.57 3.73 16.85
CA ALA A 93 -36.14 3.66 18.19
C ALA A 93 -37.48 2.93 18.14
N THR A 94 -37.58 1.78 18.81
CA THR A 94 -38.85 1.08 19.04
C THR A 94 -39.30 1.37 20.46
N ILE A 95 -40.51 1.91 20.60
CA ILE A 95 -41.06 2.35 21.89
C ILE A 95 -42.25 1.47 22.27
N THR A 96 -42.18 0.90 23.47
CA THR A 96 -43.24 0.09 24.05
C THR A 96 -43.73 0.66 25.37
N ASP A 97 -44.97 0.33 25.73
CA ASP A 97 -45.47 0.54 27.09
C ASP A 97 -44.79 -0.40 28.11
N TYR A 98 -45.24 -0.30 29.37
CA TYR A 98 -44.80 -1.14 30.48
C TYR A 98 -45.08 -2.64 30.30
N TYR A 99 -46.05 -3.00 29.45
CA TYR A 99 -46.41 -4.39 29.14
C TYR A 99 -45.65 -4.94 27.92
N GLY A 100 -44.78 -4.15 27.30
CA GLY A 100 -44.03 -4.51 26.11
C GLY A 100 -44.82 -4.37 24.79
N VAL A 101 -45.97 -3.68 24.82
CA VAL A 101 -46.80 -3.45 23.63
C VAL A 101 -46.38 -2.15 22.94
N SER A 102 -46.34 -2.14 21.62
CA SER A 102 -46.12 -0.92 20.81
C SER A 102 -47.08 0.20 21.24
N ILE A 103 -46.57 1.42 21.38
CA ILE A 103 -47.40 2.61 21.65
C ILE A 103 -48.18 3.13 20.43
N GLY A 104 -47.87 2.62 19.24
CA GLY A 104 -48.48 3.04 17.97
C GLY A 104 -47.96 4.38 17.43
N ALA A 105 -48.70 4.94 16.47
CA ALA A 105 -48.27 6.07 15.67
C ALA A 105 -48.44 7.44 16.34
N GLY A 106 -47.63 8.42 15.92
CA GLY A 106 -47.78 9.83 16.30
C GLY A 106 -47.31 10.16 17.72
N THR A 107 -46.37 9.41 18.27
CA THR A 107 -45.58 9.83 19.44
C THR A 107 -44.28 10.49 18.95
N GLN A 108 -43.95 11.66 19.48
CA GLN A 108 -42.78 12.40 19.01
C GLN A 108 -41.52 11.96 19.76
N VAL A 109 -40.48 11.60 19.01
CA VAL A 109 -39.15 11.29 19.52
C VAL A 109 -38.23 12.45 19.20
N THR A 110 -37.66 13.07 20.23
CA THR A 110 -36.59 14.06 20.13
C THR A 110 -35.24 13.36 20.18
N TRP A 111 -34.35 13.75 19.29
CA TRP A 111 -33.02 13.15 19.10
C TRP A 111 -31.91 14.16 19.42
N LYS A 112 -30.84 13.69 20.05
CA LYS A 112 -29.60 14.45 20.29
C LYS A 112 -28.40 13.56 20.00
N THR A 113 -27.28 14.15 19.53
CA THR A 113 -26.00 13.44 19.40
C THR A 113 -24.87 14.25 20.04
N SER A 114 -23.85 13.57 20.56
CA SER A 114 -22.59 14.20 20.98
C SER A 114 -21.62 14.48 19.83
N LEU A 115 -21.77 13.76 18.71
CA LEU A 115 -20.85 13.81 17.56
C LEU A 115 -21.60 13.47 16.26
N GLY A 116 -21.22 14.07 15.14
CA GLY A 116 -21.91 13.91 13.86
C GLY A 116 -23.15 14.80 13.72
N THR A 117 -23.90 14.58 12.63
CA THR A 117 -25.09 15.37 12.26
C THR A 117 -26.30 14.47 12.11
N LEU A 118 -27.40 14.79 12.79
CA LEU A 118 -28.68 14.07 12.64
C LEU A 118 -29.51 14.67 11.49
N SER A 119 -30.22 13.82 10.74
CA SER A 119 -31.06 14.25 9.61
C SER A 119 -32.27 15.10 10.02
N ALA A 120 -32.71 14.97 11.28
CA ALA A 120 -33.75 15.79 11.90
C ALA A 120 -33.56 15.80 13.44
N PRO A 121 -33.97 16.87 14.15
CA PRO A 121 -33.95 16.90 15.61
C PRO A 121 -35.11 16.11 16.24
N THR A 122 -36.15 15.81 15.46
CA THR A 122 -37.35 15.07 15.87
C THR A 122 -37.82 14.13 14.76
N SER A 123 -38.50 13.05 15.13
CA SER A 123 -39.34 12.26 14.22
C SER A 123 -40.52 11.65 14.99
N GLU A 124 -41.53 11.14 14.30
CA GLU A 124 -42.71 10.52 14.91
C GLU A 124 -42.68 8.99 14.74
N THR A 125 -43.36 8.27 15.64
CA THR A 125 -43.55 6.82 15.53
C THR A 125 -44.52 6.44 14.43
N ASP A 126 -44.27 5.30 13.79
CA ASP A 126 -45.20 4.60 12.90
C ASP A 126 -46.22 3.73 13.68
N GLU A 127 -47.09 3.01 12.98
CA GLU A 127 -48.10 2.12 13.57
C GLU A 127 -47.52 1.02 14.47
N ASN A 128 -46.23 0.70 14.32
CA ASN A 128 -45.49 -0.28 15.11
C ASN A 128 -44.76 0.34 16.31
N GLY A 129 -44.97 1.63 16.60
CA GLY A 129 -44.28 2.34 17.68
C GLY A 129 -42.82 2.65 17.34
N VAL A 130 -42.47 2.65 16.04
CA VAL A 130 -41.09 2.79 15.57
C VAL A 130 -40.84 4.18 14.99
N ALA A 131 -39.90 4.91 15.57
CA ALA A 131 -39.37 6.17 15.03
C ALA A 131 -37.95 5.97 14.48
N LYS A 132 -37.57 6.74 13.46
CA LYS A 132 -36.25 6.63 12.79
C LYS A 132 -35.59 7.98 12.59
N VAL A 133 -34.27 8.00 12.56
CA VAL A 133 -33.42 9.15 12.19
C VAL A 133 -32.14 8.64 11.53
N SER A 134 -31.51 9.40 10.64
CA SER A 134 -30.17 9.08 10.16
C SER A 134 -29.11 9.94 10.84
N LEU A 135 -27.98 9.33 11.18
CA LEU A 135 -26.79 10.01 11.69
C LEU A 135 -25.68 9.96 10.62
N GLN A 136 -25.15 11.13 10.27
CA GLN A 136 -23.94 11.26 9.46
C GLN A 136 -22.71 11.45 10.36
N SER A 137 -21.60 10.80 10.04
CA SER A 137 -20.32 11.02 10.73
C SER A 137 -19.63 12.32 10.31
N VAL A 138 -18.70 12.77 11.16
CA VAL A 138 -17.77 13.88 10.91
C VAL A 138 -16.33 13.35 10.81
N PRO A 139 -15.36 14.10 10.28
CA PRO A 139 -13.94 13.70 10.21
C PRO A 139 -13.24 13.76 11.59
N VAL A 140 -13.82 13.06 12.58
CA VAL A 140 -13.32 12.93 13.95
C VAL A 140 -13.58 11.49 14.40
N ILE A 141 -12.52 10.76 14.74
CA ILE A 141 -12.61 9.41 15.31
C ILE A 141 -12.99 9.50 16.79
N GLY A 142 -13.93 8.69 17.23
CA GLY A 142 -14.45 8.66 18.59
C GLY A 142 -15.86 8.09 18.66
N ASP A 143 -16.48 8.10 19.84
CA ASP A 143 -17.82 7.54 20.03
C ASP A 143 -18.91 8.62 19.98
N ALA A 144 -19.85 8.48 19.04
CA ALA A 144 -21.06 9.29 19.01
C ALA A 144 -22.10 8.70 19.98
N ILE A 145 -22.52 9.49 20.96
CA ILE A 145 -23.61 9.15 21.88
C ILE A 145 -24.89 9.75 21.33
N VAL A 146 -25.80 8.92 20.84
CA VAL A 146 -27.14 9.36 20.40
C VAL A 146 -28.16 9.07 21.50
N THR A 147 -28.86 10.11 21.92
CA THR A 147 -29.95 10.04 22.90
C THR A 147 -31.29 10.23 22.20
N ALA A 148 -32.25 9.36 22.50
CA ALA A 148 -33.66 9.49 22.11
C ALA A 148 -34.51 9.72 23.37
N THR A 149 -35.41 10.69 23.32
CA THR A 149 -36.40 11.01 24.37
C THR A 149 -37.78 11.15 23.75
N SER A 150 -38.77 10.44 24.27
CA SER A 150 -40.15 10.47 23.77
C SER A 150 -40.99 11.54 24.46
N SER A 151 -41.98 12.09 23.77
CA SER A 151 -43.01 12.98 24.34
C SER A 151 -43.80 12.31 25.45
N ASP A 152 -43.92 10.98 25.39
CA ASP A 152 -44.72 10.15 26.30
C ASP A 152 -43.87 9.63 27.48
N GLY A 153 -42.78 10.34 27.79
CA GLY A 153 -41.79 9.98 28.80
C GLY A 153 -40.68 9.04 28.28
N GLY A 154 -39.75 8.68 29.15
CA GLY A 154 -38.66 7.74 28.85
C GLY A 154 -37.50 8.34 28.03
N ALA A 155 -36.31 7.74 28.20
CA ALA A 155 -35.09 8.12 27.51
C ALA A 155 -34.19 6.90 27.30
N ALA A 156 -33.51 6.82 26.15
CA ALA A 156 -32.47 5.84 25.88
C ALA A 156 -31.26 6.50 25.20
N ALA A 157 -30.08 5.91 25.39
CA ALA A 157 -28.85 6.35 24.74
C ALA A 157 -28.10 5.16 24.11
N MET A 158 -27.46 5.40 22.98
CA MET A 158 -26.68 4.41 22.21
C MET A 158 -25.32 5.00 21.83
N TYR A 159 -24.28 4.19 21.95
CA TYR A 159 -22.94 4.49 21.43
C TYR A 159 -22.82 3.98 20.00
N ILE A 160 -22.33 4.84 19.10
CA ILE A 160 -22.06 4.52 17.69
C ILE A 160 -20.60 4.91 17.42
N PRO A 161 -19.67 3.95 17.32
CA PRO A 161 -18.27 4.26 17.05
C PRO A 161 -18.10 4.88 15.66
N PHE A 162 -17.42 6.01 15.60
CA PHE A 162 -16.89 6.61 14.38
C PHE A 162 -15.44 6.12 14.23
N THR A 163 -15.27 4.99 13.53
CA THR A 163 -13.97 4.35 13.34
C THR A 163 -13.20 5.00 12.20
N ASP A 164 -11.88 4.80 12.14
CA ASP A 164 -11.17 5.03 10.87
C ASP A 164 -11.55 3.96 9.84
N ASN A 165 -11.32 4.25 8.57
CA ASN A 165 -11.44 3.30 7.46
C ASN A 165 -10.25 3.47 6.52
N TRP A 166 -9.49 2.40 6.35
CA TRP A 166 -8.24 2.37 5.60
C TRP A 166 -8.47 1.73 4.24
N ILE A 167 -8.14 2.43 3.15
CA ILE A 167 -8.26 1.95 1.77
C ILE A 167 -6.87 1.68 1.18
N ALA A 168 -6.76 0.62 0.38
CA ALA A 168 -5.53 0.33 -0.35
C ALA A 168 -5.20 1.46 -1.34
N ILE A 169 -3.93 1.86 -1.39
CA ILE A 169 -3.40 2.83 -2.36
C ILE A 169 -2.26 2.20 -3.17
N ALA A 170 -1.76 2.92 -4.18
CA ALA A 170 -0.64 2.46 -4.99
C ALA A 170 0.58 2.06 -4.11
N SER A 171 1.06 0.84 -4.27
CA SER A 171 2.25 0.32 -3.58
C SER A 171 3.49 1.16 -3.93
N LEU A 172 4.41 1.28 -2.97
CA LEU A 172 5.73 1.85 -3.22
C LEU A 172 6.67 0.75 -3.72
N PHE A 173 7.50 1.06 -4.71
CA PHE A 173 8.51 0.16 -5.25
C PHE A 173 9.90 0.77 -5.07
N THR A 174 10.89 -0.02 -4.67
CA THR A 174 12.29 0.39 -4.78
C THR A 174 12.75 0.34 -6.23
N ALA A 175 13.85 1.03 -6.55
CA ALA A 175 14.59 0.71 -7.77
C ALA A 175 15.06 -0.77 -7.74
N TRP A 176 15.27 -1.35 -8.92
CA TRP A 176 15.94 -2.63 -9.06
C TRP A 176 17.44 -2.49 -8.79
N ALA A 177 17.98 -3.34 -7.92
CA ALA A 177 19.40 -3.40 -7.58
C ALA A 177 19.98 -4.78 -7.90
N ASN A 178 21.26 -4.82 -8.28
CA ASN A 178 21.96 -6.07 -8.57
C ASN A 178 22.15 -6.89 -7.28
N ASN A 179 21.71 -8.15 -7.32
CA ASN A 179 21.87 -9.10 -6.21
C ASN A 179 22.98 -10.10 -6.55
N GLY A 180 24.18 -9.87 -5.99
CA GLY A 180 25.38 -10.65 -6.33
C GLY A 180 25.97 -10.30 -7.70
N ALA A 181 27.03 -11.02 -8.07
CA ALA A 181 27.76 -10.82 -9.33
C ALA A 181 27.05 -11.51 -10.53
N PRO A 182 27.35 -11.10 -11.78
CA PRO A 182 26.87 -11.80 -12.97
C PRO A 182 27.34 -13.26 -13.04
N TYR A 183 26.48 -14.14 -13.56
CA TYR A 183 26.71 -15.58 -13.64
C TYR A 183 26.15 -16.17 -14.95
N ASN A 184 26.36 -17.48 -15.19
CA ASN A 184 25.94 -18.19 -16.41
C ASN A 184 26.32 -17.46 -17.72
N CYS A 185 27.53 -16.91 -17.75
CA CYS A 185 28.04 -16.15 -18.89
C CYS A 185 28.19 -17.00 -20.17
N SER A 186 27.97 -16.36 -21.32
CA SER A 186 28.36 -16.90 -22.62
C SER A 186 29.88 -17.13 -22.70
N ALA A 187 30.31 -17.87 -23.72
CA ALA A 187 31.70 -17.79 -24.16
C ALA A 187 32.07 -16.32 -24.48
N TRP A 188 33.33 -15.96 -24.22
CA TRP A 188 33.87 -14.65 -24.55
C TRP A 188 34.10 -14.54 -26.06
N LEU A 189 33.67 -13.42 -26.65
CA LEU A 189 33.75 -13.16 -28.09
C LEU A 189 34.34 -11.77 -28.38
N PRO A 190 35.22 -11.61 -29.39
CA PRO A 190 35.84 -12.66 -30.22
C PRO A 190 36.69 -13.64 -29.39
N ALA A 191 36.87 -14.86 -29.88
CA ALA A 191 37.77 -15.81 -29.24
C ALA A 191 39.23 -15.40 -29.46
N THR A 192 40.13 -15.71 -28.53
CA THR A 192 41.56 -15.36 -28.69
C THR A 192 42.18 -15.97 -29.95
N SER A 193 41.71 -17.16 -30.36
CA SER A 193 42.11 -17.87 -31.58
C SER A 193 41.66 -17.22 -32.89
N THR A 194 40.81 -16.18 -32.86
CA THR A 194 40.40 -15.41 -34.05
C THR A 194 41.10 -14.05 -34.18
N VAL A 195 42.03 -13.72 -33.28
CA VAL A 195 42.78 -12.45 -33.26
C VAL A 195 44.28 -12.74 -33.31
N ASN A 196 45.02 -12.00 -34.15
CA ASN A 196 46.46 -12.18 -34.37
C ASN A 196 47.26 -12.27 -33.06
N ALA A 197 48.21 -13.20 -33.03
CA ALA A 197 49.14 -13.40 -31.92
C ALA A 197 49.76 -12.07 -31.43
N GLY A 198 49.65 -11.80 -30.12
CA GLY A 198 50.24 -10.62 -29.48
C GLY A 198 49.40 -9.33 -29.59
N VAL A 199 48.33 -9.30 -30.38
CA VAL A 199 47.45 -8.11 -30.47
C VAL A 199 46.49 -8.07 -29.29
N ALA A 200 46.48 -6.96 -28.54
CA ALA A 200 45.50 -6.72 -27.48
C ALA A 200 44.13 -6.32 -28.05
N PHE A 201 43.06 -6.91 -27.52
CA PHE A 201 41.69 -6.62 -27.94
C PHE A 201 40.68 -6.76 -26.78
N THR A 202 39.51 -6.16 -26.91
CA THR A 202 38.41 -6.32 -25.95
C THR A 202 37.51 -7.48 -26.38
N GLN A 203 37.31 -8.45 -25.50
CA GLN A 203 36.30 -9.50 -25.63
C GLN A 203 35.11 -9.19 -24.73
N SER A 204 33.91 -9.53 -25.18
CA SER A 204 32.64 -9.35 -24.46
C SER A 204 32.00 -10.71 -24.17
N ALA A 205 31.27 -10.81 -23.06
CA ALA A 205 30.41 -11.94 -22.75
C ALA A 205 29.07 -11.44 -22.19
N THR A 206 27.98 -12.13 -22.52
CA THR A 206 26.65 -11.86 -21.98
C THR A 206 26.39 -12.78 -20.81
N CYS A 207 26.07 -12.22 -19.64
CA CYS A 207 25.82 -12.95 -18.40
C CYS A 207 24.43 -12.65 -17.86
N ASN A 208 23.90 -13.56 -17.06
CA ASN A 208 22.70 -13.34 -16.26
C ASN A 208 23.06 -12.53 -15.02
N GLN A 209 22.32 -11.45 -14.76
CA GLN A 209 22.38 -10.68 -13.53
C GLN A 209 21.05 -10.84 -12.80
N ALA A 210 21.08 -11.44 -11.62
CA ALA A 210 19.93 -11.43 -10.72
C ALA A 210 19.75 -10.02 -10.15
N GLN A 211 18.52 -9.54 -10.08
CA GLN A 211 18.17 -8.28 -9.46
C GLN A 211 17.05 -8.46 -8.44
N LEU A 212 17.07 -7.63 -7.41
CA LEU A 212 16.01 -7.52 -6.41
C LEU A 212 15.43 -6.10 -6.39
N ALA A 213 14.13 -6.04 -6.16
CA ALA A 213 13.40 -4.85 -5.75
C ALA A 213 12.43 -5.23 -4.64
N TYR A 214 11.87 -4.25 -3.94
CA TYR A 214 10.85 -4.49 -2.91
C TYR A 214 9.58 -3.71 -3.23
N ARG A 215 8.44 -4.39 -3.12
CA ARG A 215 7.11 -3.77 -3.13
C ARG A 215 6.65 -3.61 -1.68
N GLN A 216 6.44 -2.39 -1.25
CA GLN A 216 5.72 -2.08 -0.01
C GLN A 216 4.28 -1.74 -0.36
N ASP A 217 3.36 -2.63 -0.02
CA ASP A 217 1.92 -2.36 -0.13
C ASP A 217 1.50 -1.36 0.96
N ARG A 218 0.51 -0.51 0.67
CA ARG A 218 0.16 0.67 1.49
C ARG A 218 -1.34 0.92 1.54
N GLU A 219 -1.77 1.53 2.63
CA GLU A 219 -3.13 2.01 2.83
C GLU A 219 -3.14 3.49 3.22
N GLN A 220 -4.27 4.16 2.96
CA GLN A 220 -4.55 5.52 3.40
C GLN A 220 -5.84 5.58 4.23
N SER A 221 -5.81 6.32 5.34
CA SER A 221 -6.96 6.65 6.16
C SER A 221 -7.91 7.58 5.39
N THR A 222 -9.17 7.17 5.23
CA THR A 222 -10.21 8.01 4.62
C THR A 222 -10.71 9.12 5.56
N THR A 223 -10.33 9.10 6.83
CA THR A 223 -10.62 10.15 7.82
C THR A 223 -9.51 11.20 7.89
N THR A 224 -8.27 10.76 8.06
CA THR A 224 -7.12 11.64 8.41
C THR A 224 -6.20 11.91 7.24
N GLY A 225 -6.33 11.18 6.13
CA GLY A 225 -5.40 11.21 5.01
C GLY A 225 -4.03 10.59 5.30
N ALA A 226 -3.76 10.12 6.53
CA ALA A 226 -2.51 9.46 6.90
C ALA A 226 -2.28 8.18 6.10
N ILE A 227 -1.02 7.88 5.78
CA ILE A 227 -0.61 6.71 4.99
C ILE A 227 0.18 5.75 5.89
N ARG A 228 -0.07 4.44 5.76
CA ARG A 228 0.66 3.38 6.46
C ARG A 228 1.13 2.28 5.51
N ASN A 229 2.16 1.56 5.93
CA ASN A 229 2.62 0.34 5.28
C ASN A 229 1.73 -0.84 5.70
N VAL A 230 1.38 -1.71 4.76
CA VAL A 230 0.66 -2.96 4.99
C VAL A 230 1.64 -4.12 4.95
N GLY A 231 1.85 -4.76 6.11
CA GLY A 231 2.79 -5.87 6.24
C GLY A 231 4.24 -5.51 5.93
N ASN A 232 5.08 -6.55 5.80
CA ASN A 232 6.49 -6.41 5.46
C ASN A 232 6.67 -6.16 3.94
N PRO A 233 7.76 -5.50 3.51
CA PRO A 233 8.09 -5.36 2.09
C PRO A 233 8.20 -6.72 1.40
N VAL A 234 7.45 -6.90 0.31
CA VAL A 234 7.47 -8.12 -0.48
C VAL A 234 8.64 -8.07 -1.47
N PRO A 235 9.60 -9.02 -1.42
CA PRO A 235 10.69 -9.05 -2.37
C PRO A 235 10.19 -9.44 -3.77
N LEU A 236 10.68 -8.75 -4.77
CA LEU A 236 10.53 -9.05 -6.19
C LEU A 236 11.90 -9.44 -6.74
N SER A 237 11.95 -10.48 -7.56
CA SER A 237 13.17 -10.94 -8.23
C SER A 237 12.98 -10.93 -9.75
N GLN A 238 14.03 -10.54 -10.46
CA GLN A 238 14.13 -10.71 -11.91
C GLN A 238 15.54 -11.13 -12.30
N ILE A 239 15.69 -11.67 -13.51
CA ILE A 239 16.98 -11.92 -14.14
C ILE A 239 17.01 -11.08 -15.41
N ILE A 240 18.03 -10.24 -15.54
CA ILE A 240 18.32 -9.50 -16.77
C ILE A 240 19.63 -10.01 -17.39
N ASN A 241 19.81 -9.78 -18.69
CA ASN A 241 21.08 -10.06 -19.36
C ASN A 241 21.94 -8.79 -19.34
N VAL A 242 23.20 -8.92 -18.95
CA VAL A 242 24.19 -7.84 -18.94
C VAL A 242 25.42 -8.24 -19.76
N THR A 243 26.01 -7.29 -20.48
CA THR A 243 27.27 -7.49 -21.20
C THR A 243 28.43 -7.07 -20.29
N ILE A 244 29.33 -7.99 -19.99
CA ILE A 244 30.63 -7.70 -19.37
C ILE A 244 31.73 -7.69 -20.42
N GLN A 245 32.82 -6.96 -20.15
CA GLN A 245 33.96 -6.79 -21.05
C GLN A 245 35.27 -7.04 -20.30
N GLN A 246 36.25 -7.62 -20.98
CA GLN A 246 37.61 -7.73 -20.49
C GLN A 246 38.63 -7.68 -21.65
N THR A 247 39.85 -7.27 -21.36
CA THR A 247 40.96 -7.29 -22.32
C THR A 247 41.52 -8.70 -22.47
N ALA A 248 41.93 -9.07 -23.68
CA ALA A 248 42.66 -10.28 -24.00
C ALA A 248 43.78 -10.01 -24.99
N ILE A 249 44.70 -10.97 -25.13
CA ILE A 249 45.71 -11.00 -26.18
C ILE A 249 45.30 -12.09 -27.18
N GLY A 250 45.41 -11.78 -28.48
CA GLY A 250 45.18 -12.74 -29.56
C GLY A 250 46.19 -13.87 -29.54
N THR A 251 45.76 -15.05 -30.01
CA THR A 251 46.58 -16.27 -30.10
C THR A 251 46.60 -16.87 -31.50
N MET A 252 45.87 -16.29 -32.47
CA MET A 252 45.84 -16.75 -33.85
C MET A 252 47.24 -16.67 -34.46
N GLN A 253 47.82 -17.83 -34.73
CA GLN A 253 49.12 -17.94 -35.38
C GLN A 253 49.01 -17.58 -36.87
N PRO A 254 50.08 -17.05 -37.50
CA PRO A 254 50.12 -16.95 -38.95
C PRO A 254 49.96 -18.35 -39.58
N PRO A 255 49.34 -18.46 -40.78
CA PRO A 255 49.15 -19.74 -41.43
C PRO A 255 50.49 -20.44 -41.66
N LYS A 256 50.59 -21.72 -41.28
CA LYS A 256 51.78 -22.54 -41.49
C LYS A 256 52.18 -22.49 -42.97
N PRO A 257 53.45 -22.23 -43.32
CA PRO A 257 53.88 -22.21 -44.71
C PRO A 257 53.55 -23.55 -45.39
N THR A 258 52.88 -23.49 -46.53
CA THR A 258 52.39 -24.66 -47.28
C THR A 258 53.49 -25.49 -47.91
N ASN A 259 54.74 -25.01 -47.89
CA ASN A 259 55.93 -25.79 -48.16
C ASN A 259 57.04 -25.42 -47.13
N PRO A 260 57.40 -26.28 -46.17
CA PRO A 260 58.51 -26.00 -45.25
C PRO A 260 59.87 -25.94 -45.98
N TRP A 261 59.98 -26.55 -47.16
CA TRP A 261 61.20 -26.52 -47.98
C TRP A 261 61.34 -25.26 -48.84
N SER A 262 60.38 -24.32 -48.83
CA SER A 262 60.48 -23.06 -49.57
C SER A 262 61.02 -21.88 -48.76
N GLN A 263 61.30 -22.08 -47.46
CA GLN A 263 62.05 -21.12 -46.62
C GLN A 263 63.38 -21.71 -46.13
N CYS A 264 63.87 -22.77 -46.77
CA CYS A 264 65.28 -23.10 -46.71
C CYS A 264 66.08 -22.00 -47.43
N ARG A 265 67.05 -21.39 -46.74
CA ARG A 265 67.99 -20.42 -47.32
C ARG A 265 69.42 -20.77 -46.98
N TYR A 266 70.29 -20.37 -47.89
CA TYR A 266 71.74 -20.40 -47.77
C TYR A 266 72.26 -19.07 -48.33
N SER A 267 73.32 -18.54 -47.74
CA SER A 267 74.03 -17.35 -48.23
C SER A 267 75.47 -17.73 -48.53
N GLU A 268 75.88 -17.59 -49.78
CA GLU A 268 77.27 -17.86 -50.22
C GLU A 268 78.22 -16.72 -49.88
N THR A 269 77.70 -15.49 -49.76
CA THR A 269 78.49 -14.27 -49.64
C THR A 269 78.98 -14.03 -48.22
N TYR A 270 80.03 -14.77 -47.82
CA TYR A 270 80.98 -14.29 -46.82
C TYR A 270 82.19 -13.67 -47.54
N ASP A 271 82.02 -12.42 -47.98
CA ASP A 271 83.16 -11.54 -48.18
C ASP A 271 83.52 -10.94 -46.80
N GLY A 272 84.80 -11.00 -46.43
CA GLY A 272 85.29 -10.42 -45.18
C GLY A 272 85.41 -8.90 -45.22
N SER A 273 85.15 -8.27 -46.37
CA SER A 273 85.14 -6.84 -46.56
C SER A 273 83.72 -6.27 -46.65
N GLU A 274 83.48 -5.26 -45.82
CA GLU A 274 82.44 -4.22 -45.92
C GLU A 274 81.01 -4.63 -46.34
N GLY A 275 80.15 -4.75 -45.32
CA GLY A 275 78.88 -4.00 -45.35
C GLY A 275 77.80 -4.45 -46.32
N GLY A 276 77.73 -5.74 -46.68
CA GLY A 276 76.59 -6.33 -47.39
C GLY A 276 75.26 -6.03 -46.68
N SER A 277 74.55 -5.01 -47.16
CA SER A 277 73.58 -4.27 -46.35
C SER A 277 72.33 -5.09 -46.00
N GLY A 278 72.19 -5.47 -44.73
CA GLY A 278 70.97 -6.09 -44.19
C GLY A 278 71.18 -7.32 -43.33
N PHE A 279 72.41 -7.83 -43.19
CA PHE A 279 72.71 -9.01 -42.37
C PHE A 279 73.34 -8.66 -41.02
N TYR A 280 72.92 -9.37 -39.98
CA TYR A 280 73.45 -9.34 -38.62
C TYR A 280 74.00 -10.72 -38.26
N MET A 281 74.90 -10.78 -37.28
CA MET A 281 75.51 -12.03 -36.82
C MET A 281 75.62 -12.06 -35.30
N TRP A 282 75.36 -13.21 -34.69
CA TRP A 282 75.56 -13.43 -33.25
C TRP A 282 76.27 -14.76 -33.01
N SER A 283 77.29 -14.70 -32.16
CA SER A 283 77.90 -15.88 -31.55
C SER A 283 76.91 -16.59 -30.63
N ILE A 284 76.41 -17.74 -31.05
CA ILE A 284 75.65 -18.65 -30.20
C ILE A 284 76.61 -19.63 -29.50
N ALA A 285 76.21 -20.08 -28.31
CA ALA A 285 76.93 -21.07 -27.53
C ALA A 285 75.93 -22.11 -27.01
N ALA A 286 76.05 -23.35 -27.48
CA ALA A 286 75.14 -24.43 -27.14
C ALA A 286 75.93 -25.75 -26.98
N ASN A 287 75.52 -26.58 -26.01
CA ASN A 287 76.14 -27.88 -25.73
C ASN A 287 77.68 -27.83 -25.55
N GLY A 288 78.21 -26.71 -25.03
CA GLY A 288 79.65 -26.50 -24.82
C GLY A 288 80.45 -26.18 -26.10
N LYS A 289 79.78 -25.96 -27.24
CA LYS A 289 80.39 -25.52 -28.49
C LYS A 289 79.94 -24.10 -28.83
N THR A 290 80.68 -23.44 -29.71
CA THR A 290 80.47 -22.05 -30.13
C THR A 290 80.52 -21.93 -31.64
N GLY A 291 79.62 -21.13 -32.20
CA GLY A 291 79.72 -20.63 -33.56
C GLY A 291 78.70 -19.54 -33.80
N ALA A 292 78.22 -19.38 -35.03
CA ALA A 292 77.43 -18.21 -35.40
C ALA A 292 76.18 -18.53 -36.23
N ILE A 293 75.14 -17.73 -36.02
CA ILE A 293 74.04 -17.54 -36.96
C ILE A 293 74.20 -16.21 -37.69
N THR A 294 73.91 -16.17 -38.99
CA THR A 294 73.54 -14.92 -39.67
C THR A 294 72.04 -14.83 -39.83
N TRP A 295 71.50 -13.62 -39.76
CA TRP A 295 70.11 -13.33 -40.12
C TRP A 295 70.00 -11.99 -40.82
N ASN A 296 68.90 -11.79 -41.53
CA ASN A 296 68.44 -10.45 -41.94
C ASN A 296 67.12 -10.11 -41.25
N THR A 297 66.55 -8.94 -41.53
CA THR A 297 65.29 -8.42 -40.96
C THR A 297 64.07 -9.37 -41.07
N PHE A 298 64.16 -10.49 -41.79
CA PHE A 298 63.06 -11.42 -42.02
C PHE A 298 63.31 -12.87 -41.54
N MET A 299 64.57 -13.35 -41.47
CA MET A 299 64.90 -14.73 -41.06
C MET A 299 66.41 -14.98 -40.85
N ILE A 300 66.74 -16.06 -40.13
CA ILE A 300 68.08 -16.69 -40.10
C ILE A 300 68.43 -17.25 -41.49
N THR A 301 69.70 -17.11 -41.91
CA THR A 301 70.16 -17.40 -43.27
C THR A 301 71.34 -18.36 -43.41
N THR A 302 72.21 -18.49 -42.39
CA THR A 302 73.23 -19.55 -42.31
C THR A 302 73.52 -19.96 -40.85
N LEU A 303 73.93 -21.22 -40.67
CA LEU A 303 74.51 -21.75 -39.44
C LEU A 303 75.99 -22.11 -39.69
N PHE A 304 76.88 -21.51 -38.89
CA PHE A 304 78.32 -21.78 -38.85
C PHE A 304 78.66 -22.55 -37.57
N GLU A 305 78.33 -23.85 -37.48
CA GLU A 305 78.59 -24.64 -36.26
C GLU A 305 78.92 -26.13 -36.48
N PRO A 306 79.68 -26.75 -35.55
CA PRO A 306 80.24 -28.09 -35.71
C PRO A 306 79.21 -29.23 -35.49
N GLY A 307 78.59 -29.68 -36.58
CA GLY A 307 78.14 -31.07 -36.79
C GLY A 307 76.90 -31.57 -36.04
N ASP A 308 76.64 -31.09 -34.83
CA ASP A 308 75.74 -31.76 -33.88
C ASP A 308 74.42 -31.02 -33.60
N ILE A 309 74.41 -29.68 -33.75
CA ILE A 309 73.17 -28.89 -33.59
C ILE A 309 72.29 -29.06 -34.82
N THR A 310 71.17 -29.76 -34.67
CA THR A 310 70.21 -30.04 -35.76
C THR A 310 68.98 -29.11 -35.76
N GLN A 311 68.71 -28.43 -34.65
CA GLN A 311 67.60 -27.49 -34.48
C GLN A 311 67.97 -26.36 -33.51
N TYR A 312 67.37 -25.18 -33.69
CA TYR A 312 67.56 -24.01 -32.83
C TYR A 312 66.29 -23.15 -32.81
N THR A 313 65.89 -22.62 -31.66
CA THR A 313 64.68 -21.80 -31.52
C THR A 313 65.03 -20.35 -31.19
N PHE A 314 64.54 -19.41 -32.01
CA PHE A 314 64.76 -17.97 -31.87
C PHE A 314 63.42 -17.24 -31.99
N GLU A 315 63.10 -16.36 -31.04
CA GLU A 315 61.84 -15.59 -30.98
C GLU A 315 60.56 -16.45 -31.18
N GLY A 316 60.58 -17.68 -30.63
CA GLY A 316 59.47 -18.65 -30.74
C GLY A 316 59.41 -19.43 -32.06
N VAL A 317 60.32 -19.16 -33.00
CA VAL A 317 60.45 -19.87 -34.28
C VAL A 317 61.56 -20.91 -34.18
N THR A 318 61.24 -22.19 -34.40
CA THR A 318 62.26 -23.25 -34.49
C THR A 318 62.75 -23.40 -35.91
N TYR A 319 64.05 -23.24 -36.09
CA TYR A 319 64.78 -23.46 -37.33
C TYR A 319 65.47 -24.81 -37.30
N TYR A 320 65.61 -25.43 -38.47
CA TYR A 320 66.22 -26.74 -38.66
C TYR A 320 67.44 -26.65 -39.56
N ARG A 321 68.48 -27.44 -39.24
CA ARG A 321 69.68 -27.54 -40.06
C ARG A 321 69.40 -28.41 -41.29
N GLY A 322 69.48 -27.78 -42.46
CA GLY A 322 69.41 -28.44 -43.76
C GLY A 322 70.73 -29.14 -44.15
N PRO A 323 70.92 -29.47 -45.45
CA PRO A 323 72.16 -30.05 -45.93
C PRO A 323 73.37 -29.11 -45.75
N LEU A 324 74.56 -29.70 -45.70
CA LEU A 324 75.82 -28.98 -45.83
C LEU A 324 75.87 -28.36 -47.25
N ARG A 325 76.14 -27.05 -47.34
CA ARG A 325 76.21 -26.33 -48.61
C ARG A 325 77.62 -25.87 -48.99
N GLY A 326 78.53 -25.78 -48.02
CA GLY A 326 79.94 -25.47 -48.27
C GLY A 326 80.74 -25.40 -46.97
N SER A 327 81.94 -24.86 -47.04
CA SER A 327 82.72 -24.46 -45.87
C SER A 327 83.46 -23.15 -46.12
N THR A 328 83.53 -22.30 -45.11
CA THR A 328 84.25 -21.02 -45.14
C THR A 328 85.28 -21.01 -44.01
N SER A 329 86.54 -20.73 -44.34
CA SER A 329 87.64 -20.62 -43.37
C SER A 329 87.77 -21.83 -42.42
N GLY A 330 87.41 -23.03 -42.88
CA GLY A 330 87.42 -24.27 -42.09
C GLY A 330 86.13 -24.60 -41.34
N SER A 331 85.17 -23.68 -41.26
CA SER A 331 83.85 -23.92 -40.65
C SER A 331 82.87 -24.50 -41.68
N PRO A 332 82.07 -25.54 -41.33
CA PRO A 332 81.02 -26.06 -42.21
C PRO A 332 79.80 -25.14 -42.22
N ASN A 333 79.29 -24.81 -43.41
CA ASN A 333 78.13 -23.94 -43.60
C ASN A 333 76.91 -24.78 -43.99
N TYR A 334 75.85 -24.70 -43.20
CA TYR A 334 74.60 -25.39 -43.48
C TYR A 334 73.51 -24.44 -43.96
N GLU A 335 72.67 -24.96 -44.85
CA GLU A 335 71.37 -24.36 -45.16
C GLU A 335 70.48 -24.32 -43.91
N VAL A 336 69.71 -23.25 -43.73
CA VAL A 336 68.79 -23.10 -42.61
C VAL A 336 67.37 -23.08 -43.14
N CYS A 337 66.54 -24.01 -42.66
CA CYS A 337 65.11 -24.09 -42.96
C CYS A 337 64.29 -23.62 -41.75
N ARG A 338 63.09 -23.10 -42.01
CA ARG A 338 62.13 -22.57 -41.03
C ARG A 338 60.83 -23.38 -41.06
#